data_AF-A0A944GCI1-F1
#
_entry.id   AF-A0A944GCI1-F1
#
_cell.length_a   1.000
_cell.length_b   1.000
_cell.length_c   1.000
_cell.angle_alpha   90.00
_cell.angle_beta   90.00
_cell.angle_gamma   90.00
#
_symmetry.space_group_name_H-M   'P 1'
#
loop_
_entity.id
_entity.type
_entity.pdbx_description
1 polymer ?
#
loop_
_entity_poly.entity_id
_entity_poly.type
_entity_poly.pdbx_seq_one_letter_code
_entity_poly.pdbx_strand_id
1 'polypeptide(L)'
;MNDRIEFIDLAKGICIIMVICVHCDMNLSFPGLDSMRMPLYFMLSGLFFKTYGGFKNFIVKKTNKILLPFIFFYLLGYVAFYAIKAVRPEMIQMTVAQGITDVFTGRQYFNGPIWFLLALYWTNIIFCIIHLYIKSEWIRIIIIGALSAIGVMLSHNGIELPFLLDVSITAIPFFYFGYLLKKSDILLPNKYDKYLPLYAMGFYAIAFIIDYFFDLRYYVHYNKIEGNFIIIILLSICSALSVILLCKWIKRVPIISYIGRYSIIALCIHNFINRPVEHILAHTPLSSINEGGYFTALFTIAITIGCIPICIKFIPYFTAQKELIKS
;
A
#
# COMPACT_ATOMS: atom_id res chain seq x y z
N MET A 1 -17.88 -22.62 5.58
CA MET A 1 -16.71 -22.36 4.73
C MET A 1 -16.72 -20.88 4.37
N ASN A 2 -15.71 -20.12 4.83
CA ASN A 2 -15.55 -18.72 4.42
C ASN A 2 -14.82 -18.75 3.07
N ASP A 3 -15.56 -18.77 1.96
CA ASP A 3 -14.95 -18.77 0.65
C ASP A 3 -14.18 -17.47 0.45
N ARG A 4 -12.89 -17.64 0.16
CA ARG A 4 -11.94 -16.55 -0.04
C ARG A 4 -12.26 -15.87 -1.37
N ILE A 5 -12.42 -14.56 -1.35
CA ILE A 5 -12.73 -13.78 -2.54
C ILE A 5 -11.46 -13.64 -3.41
N GLU A 6 -11.33 -14.49 -4.44
CA GLU A 6 -10.10 -14.61 -5.25
C GLU A 6 -9.69 -13.30 -5.95
N PHE A 7 -10.66 -12.52 -6.43
CA PHE A 7 -10.37 -11.27 -7.15
C PHE A 7 -9.74 -10.20 -6.26
N ILE A 8 -9.91 -10.28 -4.95
CA ILE A 8 -9.25 -9.37 -4.02
C ILE A 8 -7.76 -9.68 -3.96
N ASP A 9 -7.38 -10.96 -3.95
CA ASP A 9 -5.97 -11.31 -4.00
C ASP A 9 -5.37 -10.88 -5.34
N LEU A 10 -6.12 -10.98 -6.43
CA LEU A 10 -5.70 -10.41 -7.72
C LEU A 10 -5.45 -8.90 -7.61
N ALA A 11 -6.39 -8.13 -7.06
CA ALA A 11 -6.25 -6.68 -6.89
C ALA A 11 -5.06 -6.29 -6.00
N LYS A 12 -4.85 -6.99 -4.88
CA LYS A 12 -3.66 -6.81 -4.03
C LYS A 12 -2.37 -7.13 -4.77
N GLY A 13 -2.39 -8.18 -5.59
CA GLY A 13 -1.24 -8.60 -6.39
C GLY A 13 -0.84 -7.54 -7.40
N ILE A 14 -1.80 -7.02 -8.17
CA ILE A 14 -1.58 -5.91 -9.11
C ILE A 14 -0.99 -4.70 -8.37
N CYS A 15 -1.60 -4.32 -7.24
CA CYS A 15 -1.13 -3.19 -6.43
C CYS A 15 0.33 -3.36 -5.98
N ILE A 16 0.70 -4.53 -5.44
CA ILE A 16 2.08 -4.76 -4.99
C ILE A 16 3.07 -4.86 -6.14
N ILE A 17 2.69 -5.49 -7.26
CA ILE A 17 3.56 -5.53 -8.44
C ILE A 17 3.86 -4.11 -8.94
N MET A 18 2.84 -3.24 -9.01
CA MET A 18 3.05 -1.83 -9.39
C MET A 18 3.96 -1.06 -8.43
N VAL A 19 3.93 -1.38 -7.14
CA VAL A 19 4.87 -0.82 -6.14
C VAL A 19 6.29 -1.31 -6.42
N ILE A 20 6.47 -2.61 -6.64
CA ILE A 20 7.78 -3.20 -6.97
C ILE A 20 8.36 -2.57 -8.24
N CYS A 21 7.56 -2.47 -9.29
CA CYS A 21 7.97 -1.90 -10.57
C CYS A 21 8.52 -0.48 -10.43
N VAL A 22 7.85 0.39 -9.69
CA VAL A 22 8.34 1.77 -9.51
C VAL A 22 9.56 1.86 -8.62
N HIS A 23 9.73 0.96 -7.65
CA HIS A 23 10.99 0.89 -6.90
C HIS A 23 12.15 0.36 -7.74
N CYS A 24 11.87 -0.35 -8.84
CA CYS A 24 12.87 -0.84 -9.79
C CYS A 24 13.09 0.14 -10.96
N ASP A 25 12.69 1.40 -10.84
CA ASP A 25 12.75 2.42 -11.89
C ASP A 25 12.09 2.04 -13.22
N MET A 26 11.09 1.15 -13.17
CA MET A 26 10.28 0.82 -14.32
C MET A 26 9.27 1.95 -14.57
N ASN A 27 9.32 2.55 -15.76
CA ASN A 27 8.43 3.65 -16.11
C ASN A 27 6.98 3.15 -16.23
N LEU A 28 6.13 3.56 -15.29
CA LEU A 28 4.70 3.26 -15.21
C LEU A 28 3.85 4.53 -15.33
N SER A 29 4.19 5.42 -16.26
CA SER A 29 3.49 6.68 -16.50
C SER A 29 2.15 6.50 -17.24
N PHE A 30 1.21 5.80 -16.62
CA PHE A 30 -0.17 5.71 -17.10
C PHE A 30 -1.07 6.63 -16.27
N PRO A 31 -1.94 7.43 -16.91
CA PRO A 31 -2.84 8.35 -16.22
C PRO A 31 -3.63 7.71 -15.08
N GLY A 32 -3.64 8.36 -13.92
CA GLY A 32 -4.34 7.89 -12.72
C GLY A 32 -3.70 6.70 -11.98
N LEU A 33 -2.76 5.95 -12.56
CA LEU A 33 -2.12 4.83 -11.87
C LEU A 33 -1.27 5.28 -10.68
N ASP A 34 -0.55 6.39 -10.81
CA ASP A 34 0.30 6.92 -9.73
C ASP A 34 -0.53 7.30 -8.50
N SER A 35 -1.62 8.03 -8.74
CA SER A 35 -2.59 8.42 -7.71
C SER A 35 -3.39 7.25 -7.14
N MET A 36 -3.47 6.12 -7.85
CA MET A 36 -4.27 4.97 -7.42
C MET A 36 -3.54 4.03 -6.45
N ARG A 37 -2.25 3.75 -6.67
CA ARG A 37 -1.56 2.59 -6.04
C ARG A 37 -1.77 2.48 -4.54
N MET A 38 -1.43 3.53 -3.78
CA MET A 38 -1.57 3.50 -2.32
C MET A 38 -3.03 3.61 -1.87
N PRO A 39 -3.87 4.51 -2.43
CA PRO A 39 -5.30 4.55 -2.15
C PRO A 39 -6.04 3.22 -2.37
N LEU A 40 -5.71 2.46 -3.42
CA LEU A 40 -6.27 1.14 -3.68
C LEU A 40 -6.02 0.20 -2.50
N TYR A 41 -4.81 0.16 -1.96
CA TYR A 41 -4.51 -0.72 -0.82
C TYR A 41 -5.22 -0.26 0.47
N PHE A 42 -5.31 1.05 0.73
CA PHE A 42 -6.14 1.58 1.83
C PHE A 42 -7.61 1.17 1.69
N MET A 43 -8.19 1.31 0.49
CA MET A 43 -9.55 0.88 0.17
C MET A 43 -9.73 -0.64 0.38
N LEU A 44 -8.81 -1.46 -0.14
CA LEU A 44 -8.85 -2.91 0.05
C LEU A 44 -8.76 -3.27 1.55
N SER A 45 -7.98 -2.55 2.36
CA SER A 45 -7.96 -2.77 3.80
C SER A 45 -9.28 -2.35 4.49
N GLY A 46 -9.89 -1.26 4.04
CA GLY A 46 -11.22 -0.82 4.50
C GLY A 46 -12.30 -1.85 4.22
N LEU A 47 -12.22 -2.53 3.07
CA LEU A 47 -13.12 -3.61 2.70
C LEU A 47 -13.15 -4.75 3.73
N PHE A 48 -12.00 -5.08 4.33
CA PHE A 48 -11.88 -6.13 5.34
C PHE A 48 -12.00 -5.63 6.77
N PHE A 49 -12.40 -4.37 6.96
CA PHE A 49 -12.61 -3.84 8.30
C PHE A 49 -13.69 -4.63 9.06
N LYS A 50 -13.36 -5.03 10.29
CA LYS A 50 -14.21 -5.75 11.25
C LYS A 50 -13.77 -5.34 12.65
N THR A 51 -14.68 -5.28 13.62
CA THR A 51 -14.39 -4.87 15.01
C THR A 51 -13.90 -6.00 15.91
N TYR A 52 -13.92 -7.25 15.47
CA TYR A 52 -13.45 -8.43 16.22
C TYR A 52 -14.02 -8.55 17.66
N GLY A 53 -15.25 -8.10 17.88
CA GLY A 53 -15.90 -8.14 19.20
C GLY A 53 -15.44 -7.06 20.19
N GLY A 54 -14.61 -6.10 19.77
CA GLY A 54 -14.23 -4.95 20.60
C GLY A 54 -12.88 -4.33 20.23
N PHE A 55 -12.62 -3.13 20.75
CA PHE A 55 -11.40 -2.37 20.44
C PHE A 55 -10.10 -3.11 20.81
N LYS A 56 -10.07 -3.78 21.97
CA LYS A 56 -8.90 -4.54 22.44
C LYS A 56 -8.53 -5.67 21.46
N ASN A 57 -9.51 -6.49 21.08
CA ASN A 57 -9.30 -7.58 20.12
C ASN A 57 -8.90 -7.04 18.74
N PHE A 58 -9.50 -5.92 18.32
CA PHE A 58 -9.11 -5.25 17.09
C PHE A 58 -7.64 -4.86 17.07
N ILE A 59 -7.16 -4.19 18.13
CA ILE A 59 -5.75 -3.81 18.28
C ILE A 59 -4.88 -5.06 18.18
N VAL A 60 -5.13 -6.10 18.98
CA VAL A 60 -4.32 -7.33 18.96
C VAL A 60 -4.24 -7.94 17.56
N LYS A 61 -5.37 -8.03 16.83
CA LYS A 61 -5.38 -8.55 15.47
C LYS A 61 -4.59 -7.67 14.50
N LYS A 62 -4.73 -6.34 14.57
CA LYS A 62 -4.00 -5.41 13.70
C LYS A 62 -2.52 -5.33 14.04
N THR A 63 -2.15 -5.47 15.30
CA THR A 63 -0.75 -5.56 15.72
C THR A 63 -0.10 -6.79 15.11
N ASN A 64 -0.70 -7.98 15.23
CA ASN A 64 -0.16 -9.20 14.63
C ASN A 64 -0.08 -9.14 13.09
N LYS A 65 -1.09 -8.56 12.45
CA LYS A 65 -1.21 -8.57 10.99
C LYS A 65 -0.47 -7.43 10.29
N ILE A 66 -0.13 -6.34 10.98
CA ILE A 66 0.42 -5.12 10.36
C ILE A 66 1.64 -4.61 11.13
N LEU A 67 1.46 -4.24 12.41
CA LEU A 67 2.52 -3.57 13.18
C LEU A 67 3.72 -4.49 13.45
N LEU A 68 3.49 -5.77 13.77
CA LEU A 68 4.54 -6.72 14.04
C LEU A 68 5.41 -7.01 12.80
N PRO A 69 4.85 -7.25 11.60
CA PRO A 69 5.61 -7.24 10.36
C PRO A 69 6.41 -5.94 10.16
N PHE A 70 5.78 -4.77 10.36
CA PHE A 70 6.49 -3.49 10.25
C PHE A 70 7.72 -3.43 11.16
N ILE A 71 7.56 -3.67 12.46
CA ILE A 71 8.65 -3.60 13.44
C ILE A 71 9.78 -4.56 13.05
N PHE A 72 9.44 -5.81 12.70
CA PHE A 72 10.45 -6.81 12.34
C PHE A 72 11.27 -6.38 11.11
N PHE A 73 10.60 -5.98 10.01
CA PHE A 73 11.30 -5.61 8.79
C PHE A 73 11.96 -4.22 8.86
N TYR A 74 11.49 -3.34 9.74
CA TYR A 74 12.15 -2.09 10.08
C TYR A 74 13.49 -2.37 10.77
N LEU A 75 13.47 -3.14 11.85
CA LEU A 75 14.68 -3.50 12.59
C LEU A 75 15.66 -4.31 11.74
N LEU A 76 15.16 -5.28 10.96
CA LEU A 76 16.00 -6.02 10.00
C LEU A 76 16.66 -5.09 8.97
N GLY A 77 15.92 -4.08 8.51
CA GLY A 77 16.44 -3.02 7.65
C GLY A 77 17.62 -2.29 8.27
N TYR A 78 17.50 -1.85 9.53
CA TYR A 78 18.59 -1.14 10.19
C TYR A 78 19.76 -2.04 10.61
N VAL A 79 19.51 -3.32 10.91
CA VAL A 79 20.60 -4.30 11.07
C VAL A 79 21.43 -4.37 9.78
N ALA A 80 20.77 -4.48 8.63
CA ALA A 80 21.47 -4.47 7.33
C ALA A 80 22.17 -3.13 7.08
N PHE A 81 21.51 -1.99 7.37
CA PHE A 81 22.10 -0.65 7.25
C PHE A 81 23.41 -0.51 8.02
N TYR A 82 23.41 -0.85 9.32
CA TYR A 82 24.60 -0.73 10.16
C TYR A 82 25.69 -1.74 9.78
N ALA A 83 25.32 -2.96 9.36
CA ALA A 83 26.27 -3.93 8.84
C ALA A 83 26.96 -3.43 7.57
N ILE A 84 26.20 -2.89 6.62
CA ILE A 84 26.76 -2.29 5.39
C ILE A 84 27.61 -1.07 5.74
N LYS A 85 27.14 -0.19 6.64
CA LYS A 85 27.90 0.98 7.09
C LYS A 85 29.27 0.62 7.66
N ALA A 86 29.38 -0.52 8.35
CA ALA A 86 30.62 -1.00 8.93
C ALA A 86 31.61 -1.57 7.89
N VAL A 87 31.11 -2.16 6.79
CA VAL A 87 31.95 -2.84 5.78
C VAL A 87 32.22 -1.97 4.54
N ARG A 88 31.24 -1.14 4.15
CA ARG A 88 31.18 -0.31 2.93
C ARG A 88 30.40 0.99 3.23
N PRO A 89 30.95 1.92 4.02
CA PRO A 89 30.25 3.16 4.42
C PRO A 89 29.79 4.03 3.25
N GLU A 90 30.50 4.00 2.13
CA GLU A 90 30.17 4.73 0.89
C GLU A 90 28.81 4.32 0.30
N MET A 91 28.40 3.05 0.43
CA MET A 91 27.10 2.57 -0.04
C MET A 91 25.93 3.17 0.75
N ILE A 92 26.17 3.56 2.00
CA ILE A 92 25.16 4.16 2.87
C ILE A 92 25.01 5.66 2.60
N GLN A 93 26.08 6.35 2.22
CA GLN A 93 26.04 7.78 1.89
C GLN A 93 25.13 8.08 0.69
N MET A 94 24.85 7.07 -0.14
CA MET A 94 23.90 7.15 -1.25
C MET A 94 22.43 7.06 -0.82
N THR A 95 22.15 6.77 0.46
CA THR A 95 20.79 6.62 0.99
C THR A 95 20.38 7.82 1.84
N VAL A 96 19.08 8.16 1.83
CA VAL A 96 18.53 9.25 2.65
C VAL A 96 18.32 8.84 4.12
N ALA A 97 18.26 7.53 4.39
CA ALA A 97 18.08 6.98 5.73
C ALA A 97 19.27 7.32 6.65
N GLN A 98 18.99 7.80 7.86
CA GLN A 98 20.02 8.27 8.79
C GLN A 98 20.29 7.26 9.91
N GLY A 99 19.24 6.57 10.39
CA GLY A 99 19.38 5.58 11.45
C GLY A 99 18.07 5.09 12.04
N ILE A 100 18.15 4.25 13.07
CA ILE A 100 16.99 3.60 13.71
C ILE A 100 15.97 4.59 14.31
N THR A 101 16.33 5.86 14.46
CA THR A 101 15.42 6.93 14.91
C THR A 101 14.58 7.51 13.78
N ASP A 102 14.79 7.11 12.52
CA ASP A 102 14.08 7.65 11.36
C ASP A 102 12.56 7.51 11.50
N VAL A 103 12.03 6.55 12.28
CA VAL A 103 10.58 6.45 12.54
C VAL A 103 10.00 7.66 13.29
N PHE A 104 10.83 8.39 14.03
CA PHE A 104 10.48 9.58 14.79
C PHE A 104 10.85 10.87 14.07
N THR A 105 12.00 10.87 13.39
CA THR A 105 12.64 12.08 12.86
C THR A 105 12.55 12.23 11.35
N GLY A 106 12.13 11.19 10.64
CA GLY A 106 12.08 11.20 9.18
C GLY A 106 11.02 10.27 8.59
N ARG A 107 11.01 10.21 7.26
CA ARG A 107 10.09 9.35 6.49
C ARG A 107 10.83 8.32 5.65
N GLN A 108 12.12 8.54 5.42
CA GLN A 108 12.95 7.69 4.57
C GLN A 108 13.61 6.59 5.40
N TYR A 109 13.01 5.42 5.33
CA TYR A 109 13.54 4.23 5.99
C TYR A 109 14.52 3.51 5.06
N PHE A 110 15.50 2.81 5.64
CA PHE A 110 16.40 2.00 4.83
C PHE A 110 15.63 0.96 4.01
N ASN A 111 14.64 0.30 4.62
CA ASN A 111 13.58 -0.39 3.89
C ASN A 111 12.43 0.60 3.65
N GLY A 112 12.41 1.31 2.54
CA GLY A 112 11.43 2.38 2.29
C GLY A 112 9.96 1.91 2.34
N PRO A 113 9.54 0.93 1.52
CA PRO A 113 8.13 0.59 1.29
C PRO A 113 7.30 0.20 2.52
N ILE A 114 7.94 -0.22 3.62
CA ILE A 114 7.24 -0.61 4.85
C ILE A 114 6.61 0.59 5.58
N TRP A 115 6.93 1.84 5.20
CA TRP A 115 6.25 3.04 5.70
C TRP A 115 4.72 2.90 5.61
N PHE A 116 4.25 2.26 4.54
CA PHE A 116 2.84 2.05 4.29
C PHE A 116 2.17 1.19 5.36
N LEU A 117 2.86 0.19 5.91
CA LEU A 117 2.29 -0.66 6.98
C LEU A 117 2.01 0.16 8.24
N LEU A 118 2.91 1.07 8.61
CA LEU A 118 2.73 1.92 9.78
C LEU A 118 1.57 2.91 9.57
N ALA A 119 1.50 3.55 8.40
CA ALA A 119 0.39 4.42 8.05
C ALA A 119 -0.96 3.66 8.05
N LEU A 120 -0.98 2.47 7.43
CA LEU A 120 -2.16 1.62 7.39
C LEU A 120 -2.61 1.16 8.78
N TYR A 121 -1.67 0.88 9.69
CA TYR A 121 -1.98 0.53 11.07
C TYR A 121 -2.73 1.67 11.76
N TRP A 122 -2.20 2.89 11.72
CA TRP A 122 -2.83 4.06 12.34
C TRP A 122 -4.18 4.40 11.71
N THR A 123 -4.31 4.37 10.38
CA THR A 123 -5.61 4.55 9.70
C THR A 123 -6.65 3.54 10.19
N ASN A 124 -6.26 2.26 10.37
CA ASN A 124 -7.16 1.24 10.93
C ASN A 124 -7.58 1.56 12.37
N ILE A 125 -6.65 2.00 13.23
CA ILE A 125 -6.94 2.35 14.63
C ILE A 125 -7.89 3.56 14.71
N ILE A 126 -7.56 4.64 14.01
CA ILE A 126 -8.35 5.87 14.01
C ILE A 126 -9.77 5.58 13.50
N PHE A 127 -9.90 4.87 12.38
CA PHE A 127 -11.21 4.50 11.86
C PHE A 127 -11.99 3.57 12.80
N CYS A 128 -11.31 2.65 13.50
CA CYS A 128 -11.97 1.77 14.47
C CYS A 128 -12.59 2.57 15.62
N ILE A 129 -11.86 3.54 16.16
CA ILE A 129 -12.36 4.44 17.21
C ILE A 129 -13.60 5.16 16.70
N ILE A 130 -13.53 5.82 15.54
CA ILE A 130 -14.67 6.53 14.94
C ILE A 130 -15.88 5.59 14.79
N HIS A 131 -15.67 4.39 14.24
CA HIS A 131 -16.75 3.44 14.00
C HIS A 131 -17.41 2.93 15.29
N LEU A 132 -16.63 2.72 16.36
CA LEU A 132 -17.14 2.23 17.64
C LEU A 132 -18.00 3.28 18.36
N TYR A 133 -17.52 4.52 18.43
CA TYR A 133 -18.17 5.59 19.20
C TYR A 133 -19.25 6.33 18.40
N ILE A 134 -19.12 6.45 17.09
CA ILE A 134 -20.05 7.21 16.25
C ILE A 134 -20.97 6.25 15.51
N LYS A 135 -22.27 6.28 15.81
CA LYS A 135 -23.26 5.40 15.14
C LYS A 135 -23.84 6.01 13.86
N SER A 136 -24.05 7.32 13.84
CA SER A 136 -24.58 8.03 12.67
C SER A 136 -23.55 8.07 11.54
N GLU A 137 -23.91 7.56 10.35
CA GLU A 137 -23.04 7.59 9.17
C GLU A 137 -22.75 9.03 8.71
N TRP A 138 -23.71 9.96 8.86
CA TRP A 138 -23.50 11.37 8.54
C TRP A 138 -22.44 12.01 9.43
N ILE A 139 -22.48 11.75 10.74
CA ILE A 139 -21.47 12.25 11.67
C ILE A 139 -20.10 11.62 11.37
N ARG A 140 -20.05 10.34 10.96
CA ARG A 140 -18.78 9.73 10.51
C ARG A 140 -18.21 10.44 9.29
N ILE A 141 -19.03 10.76 8.29
CA ILE A 141 -18.60 11.50 7.09
C ILE A 141 -18.01 12.86 7.49
N ILE A 142 -18.67 13.59 8.38
CA ILE A 142 -18.20 14.90 8.86
C ILE A 142 -16.85 14.77 9.57
N ILE A 143 -16.71 13.82 10.50
CA ILE A 143 -15.45 13.61 11.25
C ILE A 143 -14.32 13.19 10.31
N ILE A 144 -14.58 12.30 9.35
CA ILE A 144 -13.58 11.85 8.38
C ILE A 144 -13.17 13.00 7.47
N GLY A 145 -14.13 13.83 7.02
CA GLY A 145 -13.85 15.04 6.26
C GLY A 145 -12.99 16.03 7.04
N ALA A 146 -13.30 16.26 8.32
CA ALA A 146 -12.52 17.14 9.19
C ALA A 146 -11.08 16.63 9.40
N LEU A 147 -10.90 15.34 9.70
CA LEU A 147 -9.57 14.73 9.85
C LEU A 147 -8.77 14.80 8.55
N SER A 148 -9.43 14.57 7.42
CA SER A 148 -8.81 14.69 6.11
C SER A 148 -8.39 16.14 5.81
N ALA A 149 -9.20 17.13 6.17
CA ALA A 149 -8.86 18.54 6.02
C ALA A 149 -7.65 18.92 6.89
N ILE A 150 -7.55 18.38 8.11
CA ILE A 150 -6.36 18.53 8.95
C ILE A 150 -5.13 17.93 8.25
N GLY A 151 -5.24 16.73 7.68
CA GLY A 151 -4.15 16.09 6.92
C GLY A 151 -3.66 16.93 5.73
N VAL A 152 -4.58 17.55 4.99
CA VAL A 152 -4.28 18.49 3.90
C VAL A 152 -3.62 19.77 4.43
N MET A 153 -4.10 20.31 5.55
CA MET A 153 -3.50 21.47 6.18
C MET A 153 -2.06 21.21 6.65
N LEU A 154 -1.78 20.01 7.19
CA LEU A 154 -0.41 19.60 7.51
C LEU A 154 0.47 19.52 6.26
N SER A 155 -0.06 18.96 5.16
CA SER A 155 0.64 18.92 3.86
C SER A 155 1.03 20.32 3.38
N HIS A 156 0.10 21.27 3.36
CA HIS A 156 0.37 22.61 2.85
C HIS A 156 1.36 23.41 3.71
N ASN A 157 1.39 23.14 5.01
CA ASN A 157 2.33 23.77 5.94
C ASN A 157 3.67 23.02 6.05
N GLY A 158 3.86 21.91 5.31
CA GLY A 158 5.07 21.09 5.39
C GLY A 158 5.30 20.48 6.79
N ILE A 159 4.23 20.26 7.56
CA ILE A 159 4.33 19.72 8.92
C ILE A 159 4.28 18.20 8.86
N GLU A 160 5.39 17.59 9.28
CA GLU A 160 5.53 16.15 9.34
C GLU A 160 5.28 15.62 10.76
N LEU A 161 4.31 14.72 10.91
CA LEU A 161 4.06 14.08 12.20
C LEU A 161 4.85 12.77 12.34
N PRO A 162 5.37 12.46 13.54
CA PRO A 162 6.00 11.18 13.82
C PRO A 162 5.07 10.00 13.50
N PHE A 163 5.67 8.85 13.19
CA PHE A 163 4.95 7.61 12.87
C PHE A 163 3.97 7.71 11.69
N LEU A 164 4.15 8.68 10.79
CA LEU A 164 3.32 8.89 9.61
C LEU A 164 1.83 9.15 9.95
N LEU A 165 1.57 9.77 11.10
CA LEU A 165 0.21 10.06 11.54
C LEU A 165 -0.53 11.02 10.60
N ASP A 166 0.17 11.99 10.03
CA ASP A 166 -0.34 12.92 9.03
C ASP A 166 -0.77 12.18 7.74
N VAL A 167 0.04 11.24 7.26
CA VAL A 167 -0.32 10.37 6.12
C VAL A 167 -1.57 9.55 6.46
N SER A 168 -1.61 9.04 7.70
CA SER A 168 -2.67 8.17 8.17
C SER A 168 -4.02 8.88 8.22
N ILE A 169 -4.06 10.16 8.63
CA ILE A 169 -5.28 10.98 8.64
C ILE A 169 -5.71 11.40 7.23
N THR A 170 -4.76 11.78 6.37
CA THR A 170 -5.04 12.09 4.96
C THR A 170 -5.60 10.88 4.20
N ALA A 171 -5.19 9.66 4.58
CA ALA A 171 -5.63 8.42 3.92
C ALA A 171 -6.99 7.87 4.39
N ILE A 172 -7.58 8.40 5.47
CA ILE A 172 -8.86 7.89 6.03
C ILE A 172 -9.99 7.86 5.00
N PRO A 173 -10.20 8.87 4.12
CA PRO A 173 -11.26 8.82 3.12
C PRO A 173 -11.19 7.59 2.21
N PHE A 174 -9.99 7.18 1.78
CA PHE A 174 -9.80 5.98 0.96
C PHE A 174 -10.19 4.71 1.73
N PHE A 175 -9.74 4.61 2.98
CA PHE A 175 -10.10 3.48 3.84
C PHE A 175 -11.62 3.42 4.08
N TYR A 176 -12.23 4.56 4.37
CA TYR A 176 -13.67 4.66 4.61
C TYR A 176 -14.49 4.31 3.37
N PHE A 177 -14.06 4.76 2.19
CA PHE A 177 -14.69 4.39 0.93
C PHE A 177 -14.66 2.86 0.72
N GLY A 178 -13.53 2.20 1.03
CA GLY A 178 -13.45 0.74 1.03
C GLY A 178 -14.44 0.07 1.99
N TYR A 179 -14.64 0.64 3.17
CA TYR A 179 -15.66 0.17 4.13
C TYR A 179 -17.10 0.37 3.62
N LEU A 180 -17.39 1.48 2.93
CA LEU A 180 -18.68 1.71 2.29
C LEU A 180 -18.91 0.73 1.13
N LEU A 181 -17.88 0.45 0.33
CA LEU A 181 -17.93 -0.53 -0.76
C LEU A 181 -18.23 -1.94 -0.25
N LYS A 182 -17.75 -2.30 0.95
CA LYS A 182 -18.11 -3.56 1.61
C LYS A 182 -19.59 -3.63 2.01
N LYS A 183 -20.18 -2.49 2.39
CA LYS A 183 -21.60 -2.42 2.76
C LYS A 183 -22.53 -2.46 1.56
N SER A 184 -22.02 -2.21 0.35
CA SER A 184 -22.81 -2.30 -0.87
C SER A 184 -22.77 -3.70 -1.46
N ASP A 185 -23.79 -4.03 -2.26
CA ASP A 185 -23.89 -5.32 -2.96
C ASP A 185 -23.04 -5.36 -4.24
N ILE A 186 -22.29 -4.30 -4.55
CA ILE A 186 -21.53 -4.15 -5.81
C ILE A 186 -20.52 -5.29 -6.00
N LEU A 187 -19.89 -5.74 -4.92
CA LEU A 187 -18.87 -6.79 -4.96
C LEU A 187 -19.44 -8.20 -4.85
N LEU A 188 -20.72 -8.35 -4.51
CA LEU A 188 -21.40 -9.64 -4.52
C LEU A 188 -21.70 -10.06 -5.97
N PRO A 189 -21.73 -11.38 -6.26
CA PRO A 189 -22.13 -11.87 -7.57
C PRO A 189 -23.51 -11.34 -7.95
N ASN A 190 -23.62 -10.71 -9.11
CA ASN A 190 -24.88 -10.13 -9.56
C ASN A 190 -25.06 -10.24 -11.08
N LYS A 191 -26.30 -10.05 -11.57
CA LYS A 191 -26.64 -10.19 -13.00
C LYS A 191 -25.94 -9.17 -13.91
N TYR A 192 -25.39 -8.10 -13.36
CA TYR A 192 -24.67 -7.06 -14.09
C TYR A 192 -23.17 -7.36 -14.20
N ASP A 193 -22.68 -8.47 -13.65
CA ASP A 193 -21.26 -8.83 -13.68
C ASP A 193 -20.70 -8.99 -15.10
N LYS A 194 -21.56 -9.32 -16.09
CA LYS A 194 -21.19 -9.33 -17.52
C LYS A 194 -20.79 -7.96 -18.07
N TYR A 195 -21.19 -6.86 -17.42
CA TYR A 195 -20.89 -5.49 -17.83
C TYR A 195 -19.74 -4.86 -17.01
N LEU A 196 -19.10 -5.61 -16.10
CA LEU A 196 -17.97 -5.11 -15.30
C LEU A 196 -16.84 -4.51 -16.14
N PRO A 197 -16.42 -5.08 -17.30
CA PRO A 197 -15.40 -4.46 -18.13
C PRO A 197 -15.82 -3.07 -18.61
N LEU A 198 -17.08 -2.89 -19.01
CA LEU A 198 -17.60 -1.60 -19.46
C LEU A 198 -17.61 -0.57 -18.32
N TYR A 199 -18.05 -0.97 -17.12
CA TYR A 199 -18.01 -0.08 -15.95
C TYR A 199 -16.58 0.29 -15.57
N ALA A 200 -15.66 -0.67 -15.63
CA ALA A 200 -14.25 -0.40 -15.35
C ALA A 200 -13.63 0.55 -16.38
N MET A 201 -13.95 0.40 -17.66
CA MET A 201 -13.56 1.35 -18.71
C MET A 201 -14.15 2.73 -18.45
N GLY A 202 -15.42 2.83 -18.04
CA GLY A 202 -16.06 4.10 -17.68
C GLY A 202 -15.36 4.81 -16.53
N PHE A 203 -15.06 4.10 -15.43
CA PHE A 203 -14.30 4.66 -14.32
C PHE A 203 -12.87 5.06 -14.70
N TYR A 204 -12.20 4.27 -15.54
CA TYR A 204 -10.87 4.62 -16.04
C TYR A 204 -10.90 5.84 -16.96
N ALA A 205 -11.93 5.98 -17.82
CA ALA A 205 -12.10 7.16 -18.66
C ALA A 205 -12.29 8.42 -17.81
N ILE A 206 -13.09 8.35 -16.74
CA ILE A 206 -13.23 9.47 -15.78
C ILE A 206 -11.89 9.80 -15.14
N ALA A 207 -11.14 8.80 -14.68
CA ALA A 207 -9.82 9.00 -14.09
C ALA A 207 -8.85 9.65 -15.11
N PHE A 208 -8.82 9.16 -16.34
CA PHE A 208 -8.01 9.71 -17.43
C PHE A 208 -8.36 11.17 -17.73
N ILE A 209 -9.65 11.50 -17.81
CA ILE A 209 -10.10 12.89 -18.02
C ILE A 209 -9.61 13.78 -16.88
N ILE A 210 -9.79 13.34 -15.62
CA ILE A 210 -9.34 14.13 -14.47
C ILE A 210 -7.83 14.34 -14.51
N ASP A 211 -7.05 13.28 -14.73
CA ASP A 211 -5.58 13.35 -14.79
C ASP A 211 -5.07 14.22 -15.95
N TYR A 212 -5.78 14.21 -17.10
CA TYR A 212 -5.43 15.01 -18.26
C TYR A 212 -5.71 16.51 -18.08
N PHE A 213 -6.82 16.87 -17.43
CA PHE A 213 -7.25 18.27 -17.30
C PHE A 213 -6.74 18.97 -16.03
N PHE A 214 -6.38 18.22 -15.00
CA PHE A 214 -5.93 18.78 -13.72
C PHE A 214 -4.50 18.34 -13.42
N ASP A 215 -3.58 19.29 -13.25
CA ASP A 215 -2.21 19.02 -12.77
C ASP A 215 -2.27 18.71 -11.26
N LEU A 216 -2.50 17.43 -10.96
CA LEU A 216 -2.66 16.91 -9.61
C LEU A 216 -1.48 16.01 -9.28
N ARG A 217 -0.81 16.27 -8.15
CA ARG A 217 0.27 15.40 -7.68
C ARG A 217 0.08 15.08 -6.22
N TYR A 218 0.07 13.78 -5.91
CA TYR A 218 -0.06 13.31 -4.54
C TYR A 218 1.01 12.30 -4.17
N TYR A 219 2.03 12.76 -3.46
CA TYR A 219 3.08 11.91 -2.94
C TYR A 219 2.67 11.42 -1.55
N VAL A 220 1.94 10.30 -1.51
CA VAL A 220 1.31 9.76 -0.30
C VAL A 220 2.30 9.56 0.85
N HIS A 221 3.50 9.05 0.56
CA HIS A 221 4.55 8.80 1.56
C HIS A 221 4.95 10.08 2.32
N TYR A 222 5.06 11.20 1.60
CA TYR A 222 5.46 12.50 2.15
C TYR A 222 4.26 13.34 2.59
N ASN A 223 3.03 12.82 2.43
CA ASN A 223 1.81 13.62 2.55
C ASN A 223 1.94 14.96 1.79
N LYS A 224 2.50 14.93 0.56
CA LYS A 224 2.67 16.14 -0.24
C LYS A 224 1.59 16.18 -1.31
N ILE A 225 0.71 17.17 -1.19
CA ILE A 225 -0.46 17.38 -2.05
C ILE A 225 -0.24 18.65 -2.86
N GLU A 226 -0.29 18.53 -4.18
CA GLU A 226 -0.27 19.64 -5.13
C GLU A 226 -1.57 19.58 -5.95
N GLY A 227 -2.34 20.67 -5.90
CA GLY A 227 -3.66 20.76 -6.54
C GLY A 227 -4.83 20.49 -5.59
N ASN A 228 -6.01 20.24 -6.16
CA ASN A 228 -7.24 20.09 -5.37
C ASN A 228 -7.39 18.67 -4.83
N PHE A 229 -7.32 18.52 -3.49
CA PHE A 229 -7.38 17.22 -2.83
C PHE A 229 -8.70 16.45 -3.03
N ILE A 230 -9.83 17.15 -3.19
CA ILE A 230 -11.12 16.50 -3.47
C ILE A 230 -11.07 15.83 -4.85
N ILE A 231 -10.48 16.51 -5.83
CA ILE A 231 -10.31 15.95 -7.18
C ILE A 231 -9.32 14.78 -7.16
N ILE A 232 -8.25 14.85 -6.36
CA ILE A 232 -7.33 13.73 -6.12
C ILE A 232 -8.06 12.52 -5.53
N ILE A 233 -8.98 12.73 -4.57
CA ILE A 233 -9.80 11.64 -4.02
C ILE A 233 -10.64 11.00 -5.13
N LEU A 234 -11.31 11.81 -5.96
CA LEU A 234 -12.13 11.32 -7.07
C LEU A 234 -11.30 10.53 -8.10
N LEU A 235 -10.14 11.06 -8.50
CA LEU A 235 -9.18 10.40 -9.39
C LEU A 235 -8.77 9.04 -8.84
N SER A 236 -8.37 9.00 -7.57
CA SER A 236 -7.88 7.79 -6.91
C SER A 236 -8.98 6.73 -6.76
N ILE A 237 -10.19 7.15 -6.37
CA ILE A 237 -11.36 6.26 -6.24
C ILE A 237 -11.77 5.69 -7.59
N CYS A 238 -11.87 6.52 -8.65
CA CYS A 238 -12.25 6.07 -9.97
C CYS A 238 -11.23 5.07 -10.52
N SER A 239 -9.94 5.38 -10.41
CA SER A 239 -8.86 4.47 -10.81
C SER A 239 -8.91 3.15 -10.04
N ALA A 240 -9.08 3.21 -8.72
CA ALA A 240 -9.12 2.01 -7.87
C ALA A 240 -10.37 1.15 -8.16
N LEU A 241 -11.53 1.77 -8.38
CA LEU A 241 -12.75 1.06 -8.78
C LEU A 241 -12.58 0.37 -10.13
N SER A 242 -11.95 1.02 -11.11
CA SER A 242 -11.64 0.40 -12.40
C SER A 242 -10.87 -0.91 -12.22
N VAL A 243 -9.78 -0.88 -11.44
CA VAL A 243 -8.96 -2.08 -11.16
C VAL A 243 -9.75 -3.15 -10.40
N ILE A 244 -10.53 -2.77 -9.37
CA ILE A 244 -11.32 -3.72 -8.58
C ILE A 244 -12.37 -4.42 -9.46
N LEU A 245 -13.07 -3.69 -10.33
CA LEU A 245 -14.10 -4.23 -11.21
C LEU A 245 -13.49 -5.13 -12.30
N LEU A 246 -12.35 -4.75 -12.88
CA LEU A 246 -11.60 -5.63 -13.79
C LEU A 246 -11.16 -6.91 -13.08
N CYS A 247 -10.61 -6.79 -11.86
CA CYS A 247 -10.22 -7.97 -11.09
C CYS A 247 -11.42 -8.88 -10.81
N LYS A 248 -12.59 -8.32 -10.45
CA LYS A 248 -13.83 -9.09 -10.22
C LYS A 248 -14.24 -9.87 -11.48
N TRP A 249 -14.10 -9.25 -12.65
CA TRP A 249 -14.38 -9.91 -13.93
C TRP A 249 -13.38 -11.02 -14.28
N ILE A 250 -12.08 -10.76 -14.15
CA ILE A 250 -10.99 -11.72 -14.42
C ILE A 250 -11.00 -12.88 -13.41
N LYS A 251 -11.45 -12.60 -12.17
CA LYS A 251 -11.48 -13.48 -11.00
C LYS A 251 -10.10 -13.86 -10.46
N ARG A 252 -9.24 -14.44 -11.29
CA ARG A 252 -7.95 -14.98 -10.84
C ARG A 252 -6.91 -15.03 -11.96
N VAL A 253 -5.71 -14.54 -11.64
CA VAL A 253 -4.49 -14.80 -12.40
C VAL A 253 -3.51 -15.49 -11.45
N PRO A 254 -3.15 -16.78 -11.65
CA PRO A 254 -2.54 -17.60 -10.61
C PRO A 254 -1.34 -16.97 -9.90
N ILE A 255 -0.37 -16.46 -10.65
CA ILE A 255 0.87 -15.88 -10.11
C ILE A 255 0.59 -14.55 -9.39
N ILE A 256 -0.19 -13.67 -10.01
CA ILE A 256 -0.51 -12.35 -9.44
C ILE A 256 -1.35 -12.51 -8.16
N SER A 257 -2.37 -13.37 -8.20
CA SER A 257 -3.18 -13.70 -7.02
C SER A 257 -2.35 -14.36 -5.92
N TYR A 258 -1.31 -15.15 -6.26
CA TYR A 258 -0.39 -15.70 -5.27
C TYR A 258 0.43 -14.59 -4.58
N ILE A 259 1.00 -13.66 -5.34
CA ILE A 259 1.70 -12.48 -4.79
C ILE A 259 0.75 -11.69 -3.90
N GLY A 260 -0.48 -11.41 -4.36
CA GLY A 260 -1.45 -10.66 -3.60
C GLY A 260 -1.97 -11.36 -2.34
N ARG A 261 -2.03 -12.69 -2.34
CA ARG A 261 -2.32 -13.50 -1.13
C ARG A 261 -1.26 -13.29 -0.05
N TYR A 262 -0.01 -13.12 -0.46
CA TYR A 262 1.14 -12.91 0.43
C TYR A 262 1.71 -11.48 0.28
N SER A 263 0.84 -10.51 0.01
CA SER A 263 1.21 -9.13 -0.35
C SER A 263 2.11 -8.46 0.69
N ILE A 264 1.90 -8.74 1.99
CA ILE A 264 2.74 -8.21 3.08
C ILE A 264 4.17 -8.74 2.97
N ILE A 265 4.35 -10.02 2.65
CA ILE A 265 5.69 -10.59 2.47
C ILE A 265 6.37 -9.88 1.30
N ALA A 266 5.70 -9.83 0.14
CA ALA A 266 6.24 -9.18 -1.06
C ALA A 266 6.59 -7.70 -0.82
N LEU A 267 5.69 -6.95 -0.15
CA LEU A 267 5.93 -5.55 0.23
C LEU A 267 7.17 -5.40 1.12
N CYS A 268 7.36 -6.28 2.10
CA CYS A 268 8.46 -6.16 3.05
C CYS A 268 9.82 -6.56 2.50
N ILE A 269 9.87 -7.53 1.55
CA ILE A 269 11.13 -8.12 1.09
C ILE A 269 11.66 -7.53 -0.22
N HIS A 270 10.79 -7.02 -1.10
CA HIS A 270 11.22 -6.66 -2.46
C HIS A 270 12.34 -5.62 -2.48
N ASN A 271 12.37 -4.66 -1.54
CA ASN A 271 13.43 -3.65 -1.53
C ASN A 271 14.80 -4.20 -1.08
N PHE A 272 14.81 -5.26 -0.26
CA PHE A 272 16.06 -5.99 0.08
C PHE A 272 16.60 -6.78 -1.11
N ILE A 273 15.75 -7.10 -2.08
CA ILE A 273 16.10 -7.84 -3.30
C ILE A 273 16.48 -6.84 -4.41
N ASN A 274 15.67 -5.81 -4.60
CA ASN A 274 15.82 -4.80 -5.63
C ASN A 274 17.21 -4.16 -5.59
N ARG A 275 17.64 -3.63 -4.44
CA ARG A 275 18.92 -2.91 -4.34
C ARG A 275 20.13 -3.75 -4.76
N PRO A 276 20.31 -5.00 -4.28
CA PRO A 276 21.35 -5.88 -4.81
C PRO A 276 21.19 -6.18 -6.30
N VAL A 277 19.97 -6.44 -6.78
CA VAL A 277 19.71 -6.75 -8.21
C VAL A 277 20.09 -5.56 -9.09
N GLU A 278 19.64 -4.36 -8.73
CA GLU A 278 19.98 -3.11 -9.41
C GLU A 278 21.49 -2.89 -9.45
N HIS A 279 22.17 -3.05 -8.31
CA HIS A 279 23.63 -2.92 -8.24
C HIS A 279 24.35 -3.96 -9.11
N ILE A 280 23.91 -5.22 -9.12
CA ILE A 280 24.51 -6.26 -9.96
C ILE A 280 24.28 -5.93 -11.44
N LEU A 281 23.05 -5.59 -11.83
CA LEU A 281 22.70 -5.27 -13.22
C LEU A 281 23.41 -4.03 -13.73
N ALA A 282 23.68 -3.04 -12.88
CA ALA A 282 24.48 -1.86 -13.22
C ALA A 282 25.89 -2.21 -13.75
N HIS A 283 26.46 -3.35 -13.31
CA HIS A 283 27.77 -3.84 -13.74
C HIS A 283 27.71 -4.80 -14.93
N THR A 284 26.55 -4.99 -15.54
CA THR A 284 26.36 -5.85 -16.71
C THR A 284 26.04 -5.01 -17.96
N PRO A 285 26.21 -5.56 -19.19
CA PRO A 285 25.85 -4.84 -20.42
C PRO A 285 24.37 -4.40 -20.47
N LEU A 286 23.50 -5.01 -19.66
CA LEU A 286 22.09 -4.65 -19.54
C LEU A 286 21.87 -3.24 -18.96
N SER A 287 22.85 -2.65 -18.28
CA SER A 287 22.76 -1.29 -17.72
C SER A 287 22.69 -0.19 -18.78
N SER A 288 23.22 -0.46 -19.99
CA SER A 288 23.16 0.47 -21.13
C SER A 288 21.85 0.44 -21.91
N ILE A 289 20.93 -0.49 -21.57
CA ILE A 289 19.63 -0.60 -22.23
C ILE A 289 18.67 0.33 -21.49
N ASN A 290 17.93 1.18 -22.21
CA ASN A 290 16.86 2.04 -21.67
C ASN A 290 15.75 1.25 -20.93
N GLU A 291 15.82 -0.08 -20.93
CA GLU A 291 14.88 -0.99 -20.29
C GLU A 291 15.43 -1.65 -19.01
N GLY A 292 16.56 -1.20 -18.47
CA GLY A 292 17.17 -1.77 -17.25
C GLY A 292 16.19 -1.98 -16.10
N GLY A 293 15.27 -1.04 -15.88
CA GLY A 293 14.24 -1.15 -14.84
C GLY A 293 13.23 -2.29 -15.03
N TYR A 294 12.93 -2.69 -16.28
CA TYR A 294 12.07 -3.85 -16.54
C TYR A 294 12.75 -5.15 -16.12
N PHE A 295 14.05 -5.29 -16.41
CA PHE A 295 14.83 -6.45 -15.97
C PHE A 295 14.93 -6.49 -14.44
N THR A 296 15.28 -5.36 -13.81
CA THR A 296 15.32 -5.24 -12.34
C THR A 296 13.99 -5.63 -11.71
N ALA A 297 12.86 -5.14 -12.25
CA ALA A 297 11.52 -5.49 -11.80
C ALA A 297 11.23 -6.99 -11.96
N LEU A 298 11.52 -7.57 -13.13
CA LEU A 298 11.28 -8.99 -13.41
C LEU A 298 12.06 -9.91 -12.45
N PHE A 299 13.36 -9.66 -12.30
CA PHE A 299 14.20 -10.42 -11.36
C PHE A 299 13.76 -10.23 -9.91
N THR A 300 13.44 -9.00 -9.52
CA THR A 300 12.94 -8.71 -8.17
C THR A 300 11.63 -9.44 -7.88
N ILE A 301 10.68 -9.46 -8.82
CA ILE A 301 9.42 -10.18 -8.69
C ILE A 301 9.67 -11.69 -8.61
N ALA A 302 10.53 -12.25 -9.48
CA ALA A 302 10.84 -13.68 -9.50
C ALA A 302 11.47 -14.15 -8.19
N ILE A 303 12.47 -13.44 -7.69
CA ILE A 303 13.12 -13.75 -6.40
C ILE A 303 12.14 -13.56 -5.25
N THR A 304 11.32 -12.50 -5.27
CA THR A 304 10.27 -12.27 -4.28
C THR A 304 9.31 -13.45 -4.21
N ILE A 305 8.86 -14.00 -5.34
CA ILE A 305 8.01 -15.20 -5.39
C ILE A 305 8.71 -16.39 -4.72
N GLY A 306 9.99 -16.61 -5.02
CA GLY A 306 10.81 -17.68 -4.42
C GLY A 306 11.00 -17.54 -2.90
N CYS A 307 11.08 -16.31 -2.39
CA CYS A 307 11.22 -16.04 -0.96
C CYS A 307 9.93 -16.22 -0.15
N ILE A 308 8.74 -16.07 -0.77
CA ILE A 308 7.45 -16.23 -0.09
C ILE A 308 7.35 -17.56 0.71
N PRO A 309 7.56 -18.76 0.14
CA PRO A 309 7.47 -20.01 0.89
C PRO A 309 8.49 -20.11 2.03
N ILE A 310 9.69 -19.52 1.85
CA ILE A 310 10.72 -19.45 2.89
C ILE A 310 10.21 -18.61 4.07
N CYS A 311 9.70 -17.42 3.80
CA CYS A 311 9.13 -16.52 4.79
C CYS A 311 7.96 -17.17 5.56
N ILE A 312 7.07 -17.87 4.87
CA ILE A 312 5.94 -18.60 5.49
C ILE A 312 6.46 -19.69 6.42
N LYS A 313 7.52 -20.41 6.03
CA LYS A 313 8.07 -21.52 6.81
C LYS A 313 8.83 -21.05 8.05
N PHE A 314 9.73 -20.08 7.89
CA PHE A 314 10.71 -19.71 8.93
C PHE A 314 10.30 -18.53 9.80
N ILE A 315 9.57 -17.55 9.26
CA ILE A 315 9.14 -16.35 9.99
C ILE A 315 7.63 -16.08 9.90
N PRO A 316 6.75 -17.09 10.13
CA PRO A 316 5.29 -16.95 9.95
C PRO A 316 4.66 -15.89 10.86
N TYR A 317 5.22 -15.68 12.06
CA TYR A 317 4.72 -14.71 13.04
C TYR A 317 4.97 -13.26 12.61
N PHE A 318 6.08 -13.00 11.92
CA PHE A 318 6.48 -11.67 11.45
C PHE A 318 5.98 -11.36 10.03
N THR A 319 5.29 -12.31 9.40
CA THR A 319 4.78 -12.19 8.03
C THR A 319 3.26 -12.28 7.97
N ALA A 320 2.60 -12.02 9.10
CA ALA A 320 1.15 -12.05 9.27
C ALA A 320 0.51 -13.44 8.97
N GLN A 321 1.28 -14.52 8.96
CA GLN A 321 0.77 -15.88 8.71
C GLN A 321 0.33 -16.60 9.99
N LYS A 322 0.98 -16.32 11.12
CA LYS A 322 0.58 -16.78 12.46
C LYS A 322 0.45 -15.59 13.41
N GLU A 323 -0.37 -15.76 14.45
CA GLU A 323 -0.50 -14.77 15.52
C GLU A 323 0.53 -15.05 16.61
N LEU A 324 1.30 -14.03 16.98
CA LEU A 324 2.24 -14.04 18.09
C LEU A 324 1.53 -13.67 19.40
N ILE A 325 0.74 -12.59 19.35
CA ILE A 325 -0.06 -12.09 20.48
C ILE A 325 -1.45 -12.70 20.38
N LYS A 326 -1.89 -13.44 21.39
CA LYS A 326 -3.23 -14.07 21.41
C LYS A 326 -4.28 -13.07 21.92
N SER A 327 -5.46 -13.06 21.28
CA SER A 327 -6.62 -12.21 21.62
C SER A 327 -7.55 -12.88 22.63
#